data_AF-A0A7C1W5L0-F1
#
_entry.id   AF-A0A7C1W5L0-F1
#
_cell.length_a   1.000
_cell.length_b   1.000
_cell.length_c   1.000
_cell.angle_alpha   90.00
_cell.angle_beta   90.00
_cell.angle_gamma   90.00
#
_symmetry.space_group_name_H-M   'P 1'
#
loop_
_entity.id
_entity.type
_entity.pdbx_description
1 polymer ?
#
loop_
_entity_poly.entity_id
_entity_poly.type
_entity_poly.pdbx_seq_one_letter_code
_entity_poly.pdbx_strand_id
1 'polypeptide(L)'
;MNIISENKSKKIEIEENKSKILDIKKEIEEKKIKIEDKKKELSKVKDMAKGEKEKMEEYKELKKQFKKIENEIYSTIAPLKREMRKLEKIVTDKKLKKQIQEYIEFPVKTFLNDSDLNVFRESIPNIEKIEKNPRKREKILRLIEYVLDGNLEDKKKEYMAYKEKVDSFVITSREENKEGIIKRKIDNLQSEIIKSEEKIKNLETKNDLLQKEILKSEEDIIEILEKDLDVKVQE
;
A
#
# COMPACT_ATOMS: atom_id res chain seq x y z
N MET A 1 -2.86 -76.39 5.59
CA MET A 1 -3.34 -75.03 5.93
C MET A 1 -4.64 -74.80 5.19
N ASN A 2 -5.63 -74.13 5.80
CA ASN A 2 -6.98 -74.05 5.25
C ASN A 2 -7.10 -72.87 4.26
N ILE A 3 -6.89 -73.15 2.96
CA ILE A 3 -6.89 -72.18 1.83
C ILE A 3 -8.11 -71.24 1.85
N ILE A 4 -9.26 -71.74 2.29
CA ILE A 4 -10.51 -70.97 2.41
C ILE A 4 -10.36 -69.82 3.42
N SER A 5 -9.65 -70.04 4.53
CA SER A 5 -9.46 -69.02 5.57
C SER A 5 -8.53 -67.90 5.12
N GLU A 6 -7.50 -68.23 4.34
CA GLU A 6 -6.48 -67.30 3.84
C GLU A 6 -7.03 -66.41 2.70
N ASN A 7 -7.87 -66.97 1.83
CA ASN A 7 -8.61 -66.19 0.85
C ASN A 7 -9.66 -65.27 1.50
N LYS A 8 -10.29 -65.70 2.59
CA LYS A 8 -11.29 -64.89 3.30
C LYS A 8 -10.64 -63.69 3.98
N SER A 9 -9.46 -63.85 4.59
CA SER A 9 -8.73 -62.74 5.20
C SER A 9 -8.27 -61.70 4.17
N LYS A 10 -7.70 -62.13 3.03
CA LYS A 10 -7.26 -61.21 1.96
C LYS A 10 -8.43 -60.43 1.34
N LYS A 11 -9.61 -61.06 1.19
CA LYS A 11 -10.82 -60.35 0.73
C LYS A 11 -11.27 -59.25 1.69
N ILE A 12 -11.22 -59.50 2.99
CA ILE A 12 -11.55 -58.49 4.02
C ILE A 12 -10.57 -57.32 3.94
N GLU A 13 -9.26 -57.58 3.82
CA GLU A 13 -8.23 -56.54 3.68
C GLU A 13 -8.44 -55.67 2.43
N ILE A 14 -8.82 -56.28 1.30
CA ILE A 14 -9.18 -55.55 0.07
C ILE A 14 -10.38 -54.63 0.31
N GLU A 15 -11.45 -55.11 0.95
CA GLU A 15 -12.64 -54.31 1.23
C GLU A 15 -12.33 -53.13 2.16
N GLU A 16 -11.54 -53.36 3.21
CA GLU A 16 -11.08 -52.30 4.12
C GLU A 16 -10.25 -51.25 3.38
N ASN A 17 -9.33 -51.66 2.51
CA ASN A 17 -8.50 -50.73 1.74
C ASN A 17 -9.32 -49.96 0.69
N LYS A 18 -10.32 -50.60 0.05
CA LYS A 18 -11.27 -49.91 -0.85
C LYS A 18 -12.08 -48.85 -0.09
N SER A 19 -12.51 -49.14 1.13
CA SER A 19 -13.18 -48.16 1.97
C SER A 19 -12.27 -46.98 2.34
N LYS A 20 -11.02 -47.24 2.77
CA LYS A 20 -10.04 -46.18 3.07
C LYS A 20 -9.78 -45.28 1.87
N ILE A 21 -9.71 -45.84 0.66
CA ILE A 21 -9.55 -45.08 -0.59
C ILE A 21 -10.73 -44.12 -0.82
N LEU A 22 -11.96 -44.56 -0.59
CA LEU A 22 -13.15 -43.71 -0.77
C LEU A 22 -13.11 -42.51 0.17
N ASP A 23 -12.71 -42.72 1.43
CA ASP A 23 -12.60 -41.64 2.41
C ASP A 23 -11.47 -40.65 2.04
N ILE A 24 -10.32 -41.16 1.60
CA ILE A 24 -9.20 -40.33 1.13
C ILE A 24 -9.62 -39.49 -0.09
N LYS A 25 -10.35 -40.06 -1.05
CA LYS A 25 -10.84 -39.33 -2.24
C LYS A 25 -11.78 -38.19 -1.86
N LYS A 26 -12.71 -38.43 -0.93
CA LYS A 26 -13.58 -37.38 -0.39
C LYS A 26 -12.78 -36.27 0.28
N GLU A 27 -11.81 -36.63 1.13
CA GLU A 27 -10.97 -35.65 1.81
C GLU A 27 -10.14 -34.79 0.83
N ILE A 28 -9.59 -35.40 -0.23
CA ILE A 28 -8.88 -34.68 -1.29
C ILE A 28 -9.80 -33.66 -1.95
N GLU A 29 -11.02 -34.06 -2.32
CA GLU A 29 -11.97 -33.19 -3.02
C GLU A 29 -12.38 -31.99 -2.16
N GLU A 30 -12.68 -32.22 -0.88
CA GLU A 30 -12.99 -31.15 0.07
C GLU A 30 -11.82 -30.17 0.25
N LYS A 31 -10.58 -30.66 0.28
CA LYS A 31 -9.39 -29.80 0.36
C LYS A 31 -9.18 -29.01 -0.95
N LYS A 32 -9.42 -29.62 -2.12
CA LYS A 32 -9.31 -28.94 -3.42
C LYS A 32 -10.28 -27.75 -3.50
N ILE A 33 -11.53 -27.94 -3.07
CA ILE A 33 -12.53 -26.86 -3.01
C ILE A 33 -12.05 -25.72 -2.09
N LYS A 34 -11.58 -26.05 -0.88
CA LYS A 34 -11.07 -25.04 0.07
C LYS A 34 -9.86 -24.28 -0.45
N ILE A 35 -8.97 -24.93 -1.22
CA ILE A 35 -7.84 -24.27 -1.86
C ILE A 35 -8.31 -23.30 -2.93
N GLU A 36 -9.30 -23.69 -3.75
CA GLU A 36 -9.85 -22.85 -4.81
C GLU A 36 -10.47 -21.57 -4.24
N ASP A 37 -11.21 -21.67 -3.13
CA ASP A 37 -11.76 -20.51 -2.44
C ASP A 37 -10.66 -19.59 -1.89
N LYS A 38 -9.59 -20.14 -1.33
CA LYS A 38 -8.42 -19.35 -0.87
C LYS A 38 -7.68 -18.70 -2.03
N LYS A 39 -7.58 -19.35 -3.20
CA LYS A 39 -6.99 -18.77 -4.41
C LYS A 39 -7.80 -17.56 -4.91
N LYS A 40 -9.14 -17.65 -4.87
CA LYS A 40 -10.03 -16.51 -5.16
C LYS A 40 -9.86 -15.37 -4.16
N GLU A 41 -9.78 -15.68 -2.87
CA GLU A 41 -9.51 -14.64 -1.84
C GLU A 41 -8.14 -13.98 -2.07
N LEU A 42 -7.10 -14.77 -2.34
CA LEU A 42 -5.77 -14.25 -2.64
C LEU A 42 -5.76 -13.31 -3.84
N SER A 43 -6.51 -13.63 -4.91
CA SER A 43 -6.65 -12.75 -6.07
C SER A 43 -7.22 -11.39 -5.67
N LYS A 44 -8.34 -11.38 -4.94
CA LYS A 44 -8.98 -10.14 -4.48
C LYS A 44 -8.04 -9.28 -3.64
N VAL A 45 -7.29 -9.90 -2.73
CA VAL A 45 -6.34 -9.18 -1.87
C VAL A 45 -5.16 -8.61 -2.70
N LYS A 46 -4.70 -9.31 -3.74
CA LYS A 46 -3.68 -8.79 -4.66
C LYS A 46 -4.18 -7.59 -5.49
N ASP A 47 -5.43 -7.62 -5.94
CA ASP A 47 -6.04 -6.51 -6.66
C ASP A 47 -6.13 -5.25 -5.78
N MET A 48 -6.52 -5.42 -4.51
CA MET A 48 -6.47 -4.34 -3.53
C MET A 48 -5.06 -3.78 -3.35
N ALA A 49 -4.05 -4.66 -3.27
CA ALA A 49 -2.65 -4.23 -3.15
C ALA A 49 -2.18 -3.40 -4.35
N LYS A 50 -2.67 -3.72 -5.56
CA LYS A 50 -2.34 -2.96 -6.77
C LYS A 50 -2.95 -1.55 -6.72
N GLY A 51 -4.23 -1.43 -6.35
CA GLY A 51 -4.89 -0.13 -6.21
C GLY A 51 -4.24 0.78 -5.17
N GLU A 52 -3.78 0.22 -4.04
CA GLU A 52 -3.05 1.00 -3.02
C GLU A 52 -1.67 1.48 -3.52
N LYS A 53 -0.96 0.68 -4.33
CA LYS A 53 0.31 1.12 -4.94
C LYS A 53 0.12 2.29 -5.90
N GLU A 54 -0.93 2.26 -6.71
CA GLU A 54 -1.25 3.33 -7.67
C GLU A 54 -1.51 4.66 -6.93
N LYS A 55 -2.34 4.64 -5.88
CA LYS A 55 -2.58 5.82 -5.02
C LYS A 55 -1.29 6.35 -4.38
N MET A 56 -0.42 5.47 -3.90
CA MET A 56 0.84 5.88 -3.28
C MET A 56 1.79 6.55 -4.28
N GLU A 57 1.78 6.13 -5.54
CA GLU A 57 2.57 6.77 -6.59
C GLU A 57 2.00 8.15 -6.95
N GLU A 58 0.67 8.28 -7.05
CA GLU A 58 -0.01 9.58 -7.22
C GLU A 58 0.39 10.57 -6.11
N TYR A 59 0.46 10.11 -4.86
CA TYR A 59 0.90 10.97 -3.76
C TYR A 59 2.35 11.39 -3.81
N LYS A 60 3.26 10.49 -4.21
CA LYS A 60 4.66 10.88 -4.41
C LYS A 60 4.77 11.98 -5.45
N GLU A 61 3.99 11.90 -6.52
CA GLU A 61 3.98 12.90 -7.58
C GLU A 61 3.37 14.22 -7.08
N LEU A 62 2.25 14.18 -6.36
CA LEU A 62 1.65 15.33 -5.70
C LEU A 62 2.66 16.04 -4.77
N LYS A 63 3.43 15.28 -3.99
CA LYS A 63 4.46 15.80 -3.09
C LYS A 63 5.63 16.45 -3.83
N LYS A 64 6.04 15.91 -4.99
CA LYS A 64 7.05 16.55 -5.85
C LYS A 64 6.52 17.89 -6.39
N GLN A 65 5.28 17.92 -6.87
CA GLN A 65 4.63 19.13 -7.37
C GLN A 65 4.53 20.19 -6.28
N PHE A 66 4.10 19.79 -5.08
CA PHE A 66 4.06 20.66 -3.90
C PHE A 66 5.43 21.30 -3.60
N LYS A 67 6.49 20.49 -3.57
CA LYS A 67 7.86 20.97 -3.33
C LYS A 67 8.35 21.92 -4.44
N LYS A 68 7.93 21.69 -5.68
CA LYS A 68 8.25 22.58 -6.81
C LYS A 68 7.63 23.96 -6.60
N ILE A 69 6.35 24.01 -6.23
CA ILE A 69 5.65 25.27 -5.95
C ILE A 69 6.28 25.99 -4.76
N GLU A 70 6.64 25.28 -3.69
CA GLU A 70 7.38 25.88 -2.58
C GLU A 70 8.66 26.55 -3.07
N ASN A 71 9.46 25.86 -3.88
CA ASN A 71 10.71 26.39 -4.42
C ASN A 71 10.48 27.62 -5.33
N GLU A 72 9.43 27.62 -6.14
CA GLU A 72 9.04 28.77 -6.96
C GLU A 72 8.68 29.98 -6.08
N ILE A 73 7.93 29.77 -5.00
CA ILE A 73 7.61 30.80 -4.00
C ILE A 73 8.89 31.32 -3.34
N TYR A 74 9.79 30.44 -2.90
CA TYR A 74 11.09 30.83 -2.34
C TYR A 74 11.88 31.70 -3.33
N SER A 75 11.94 31.30 -4.60
CA SER A 75 12.67 32.05 -5.64
C SER A 75 12.08 33.44 -5.90
N THR A 76 10.75 33.56 -5.79
CA THR A 76 10.02 34.82 -6.01
C THR A 76 10.18 35.77 -4.82
N ILE A 77 10.19 35.25 -3.59
CA ILE A 77 10.26 36.06 -2.36
C ILE A 77 11.71 36.39 -1.96
N ALA A 78 12.70 35.57 -2.35
CA ALA A 78 14.10 35.79 -1.98
C ALA A 78 14.65 37.19 -2.38
N PRO A 79 14.36 37.74 -3.57
CA PRO A 79 14.71 39.11 -3.92
C PRO A 79 14.07 40.16 -2.99
N LEU A 80 12.84 39.93 -2.55
CA LEU A 80 12.08 40.83 -1.66
C LEU A 80 12.75 40.98 -0.30
N LYS A 81 13.40 39.93 0.22
CA LYS A 81 14.14 39.97 1.49
C LYS A 81 15.23 41.04 1.50
N ARG A 82 15.92 41.24 0.38
CA ARG A 82 16.96 42.27 0.26
C ARG A 82 16.37 43.66 0.35
N GLU A 83 15.22 43.88 -0.27
CA GLU A 83 14.53 45.16 -0.29
C GLU A 83 13.84 45.45 1.06
N MET A 84 13.24 44.45 1.70
CA MET A 84 12.71 44.53 3.07
C MET A 84 13.79 44.93 4.08
N ARG A 85 15.02 44.41 3.97
CA ARG A 85 16.15 44.84 4.80
C ARG A 85 16.54 46.30 4.59
N LYS A 86 16.31 46.87 3.41
CA LYS A 86 16.53 48.31 3.17
C LYS A 86 15.40 49.11 3.81
N LEU A 87 14.17 48.63 3.73
CA LEU A 87 12.99 49.23 4.35
C LEU A 87 13.10 49.24 5.89
N GLU A 88 13.53 48.13 6.49
CA GLU A 88 13.73 47.98 7.94
C GLU A 88 14.67 49.05 8.52
N LYS A 89 15.68 49.46 7.74
CA LYS A 89 16.68 50.47 8.14
C LYS A 89 16.15 51.89 8.15
N ILE A 90 15.08 52.16 7.41
CA ILE A 90 14.53 53.51 7.22
C ILE A 90 13.18 53.69 7.94
N VAL A 91 12.45 52.60 8.20
CA VAL A 91 11.22 52.63 9.00
C VAL A 91 11.55 52.86 10.48
N THR A 92 10.93 53.88 11.04
CA THR A 92 11.03 54.25 12.47
C THR A 92 9.84 53.76 13.29
N ASP A 93 8.71 53.47 12.66
CA ASP A 93 7.53 52.90 13.34
C ASP A 93 7.84 51.49 13.89
N LYS A 94 7.63 51.31 15.19
CA LYS A 94 8.02 50.09 15.90
C LYS A 94 7.18 48.87 15.50
N LYS A 95 5.89 49.07 15.19
CA LYS A 95 4.98 47.98 14.81
C LYS A 95 5.30 47.49 13.40
N LEU A 96 5.46 48.42 12.46
CA LEU A 96 5.83 48.13 11.08
C LEU A 96 7.23 47.48 11.00
N LYS A 97 8.18 47.95 11.80
CA LYS A 97 9.53 47.39 11.84
C LYS A 97 9.56 45.92 12.31
N LYS A 98 8.77 45.56 13.32
CA LYS A 98 8.65 44.17 13.80
C LYS A 98 8.07 43.26 12.71
N GLN A 99 7.07 43.73 11.98
CA GLN A 99 6.44 42.98 10.88
C GLN A 99 7.42 42.78 9.71
N ILE A 100 8.22 43.80 9.36
CA ILE A 100 9.28 43.67 8.35
C ILE A 100 10.31 42.62 8.77
N GLN A 101 10.70 42.56 10.04
CA GLN A 101 11.63 41.57 10.57
C GLN A 101 11.09 40.13 10.44
N GLU A 102 9.82 39.91 10.76
CA GLU A 102 9.17 38.60 10.60
C GLU A 102 9.17 38.14 9.13
N TYR A 103 8.95 39.04 8.16
CA TYR A 103 9.09 38.74 6.73
C TYR A 103 10.55 38.50 6.28
N ILE A 104 11.55 39.09 6.94
CA ILE A 104 12.98 38.86 6.64
C ILE A 104 13.43 37.49 7.16
N GLU A 105 12.99 37.12 8.36
CA GLU A 105 13.38 35.89 9.04
C GLU A 105 12.66 34.67 8.47
N PHE A 106 11.35 34.79 8.22
CA PHE A 106 10.51 33.68 7.78
C PHE A 106 9.67 34.00 6.53
N PRO A 107 10.27 34.49 5.43
CA PRO A 107 9.56 35.05 4.28
C PRO A 107 8.45 34.16 3.72
N VAL A 108 8.71 32.87 3.59
CA VAL A 108 7.74 31.91 3.06
C VAL A 108 6.69 31.50 4.08
N LYS A 109 7.07 31.30 5.35
CA LYS A 109 6.11 30.95 6.41
C LYS A 109 5.13 32.10 6.65
N THR A 110 5.62 33.33 6.72
CA THR A 110 4.81 34.54 6.88
C THR A 110 3.92 34.75 5.66
N PHE A 111 4.45 34.61 4.45
CA PHE A 111 3.66 34.66 3.21
C PHE A 111 2.52 33.63 3.13
N LEU A 112 2.77 32.40 3.58
CA LEU A 112 1.81 31.31 3.53
C LEU A 112 0.78 31.35 4.66
N ASN A 113 1.14 31.89 5.83
CA ASN A 113 0.25 31.96 7.00
C ASN A 113 -0.59 33.23 7.05
N ASP A 114 -0.13 34.35 6.48
CA ASP A 114 -0.82 35.62 6.64
C ASP A 114 -1.70 35.97 5.45
N SER A 115 -2.96 36.26 5.75
CA SER A 115 -4.01 36.88 4.92
C SER A 115 -3.63 38.25 4.33
N ASP A 116 -2.44 38.77 4.62
CA ASP A 116 -2.22 40.21 4.74
C ASP A 116 -1.01 40.74 3.95
N LEU A 117 -0.93 40.40 2.66
CA LEU A 117 -0.34 41.37 1.71
C LEU A 117 -1.08 42.73 1.79
N ASN A 118 -2.32 42.74 2.29
CA ASN A 118 -3.12 43.92 2.60
C ASN A 118 -2.45 44.86 3.61
N VAL A 119 -1.63 44.39 4.56
CA VAL A 119 -0.97 45.29 5.53
C VAL A 119 0.05 46.20 4.84
N PHE A 120 0.73 45.73 3.79
CA PHE A 120 1.59 46.59 2.97
C PHE A 120 0.77 47.57 2.14
N ARG A 121 -0.39 47.15 1.59
CA ARG A 121 -1.33 48.06 0.91
C ARG A 121 -1.87 49.13 1.85
N GLU A 122 -2.24 48.79 3.08
CA GLU A 122 -2.74 49.71 4.10
C GLU A 122 -1.66 50.66 4.64
N SER A 123 -0.39 50.31 4.45
CA SER A 123 0.74 51.16 4.80
C SER A 123 1.06 52.22 3.73
N ILE A 124 0.65 52.01 2.47
CA ILE A 124 0.87 52.96 1.35
C ILE A 124 0.30 54.36 1.66
N PRO A 125 -0.96 54.52 2.14
CA PRO A 125 -1.52 55.83 2.47
C PRO A 125 -0.81 56.58 3.61
N ASN A 126 -0.09 55.88 4.49
CA ASN A 126 0.57 56.48 5.66
C ASN A 126 2.08 56.69 5.47
N ILE A 127 2.64 56.31 4.32
CA ILE A 127 4.08 56.38 4.06
C ILE A 127 4.61 57.81 4.13
N GLU A 128 3.79 58.81 3.83
CA GLU A 128 4.15 60.23 3.93
C GLU A 128 4.44 60.68 5.36
N LYS A 129 3.79 60.03 6.35
CA LYS A 129 3.99 60.28 7.78
C LYS A 129 5.24 59.60 8.32
N ILE A 130 5.70 58.52 7.66
CA ILE A 130 6.81 57.67 8.07
C ILE A 130 8.13 58.14 7.47
N GLU A 131 8.14 58.60 6.21
CA GLU A 131 9.35 59.08 5.51
C GLU A 131 9.11 60.43 4.83
N LYS A 132 9.77 61.47 5.37
CA LYS A 132 9.65 62.86 4.90
C LYS A 132 10.46 63.13 3.63
N ASN A 133 11.47 62.32 3.31
CA ASN A 133 12.27 62.49 2.10
C ASN A 133 11.55 61.91 0.86
N PRO A 134 11.20 62.73 -0.14
CA PRO A 134 10.41 62.30 -1.29
C PRO A 134 11.12 61.24 -2.17
N ARG A 135 12.44 61.32 -2.32
CA ARG A 135 13.20 60.30 -3.08
C ARG A 135 13.23 58.95 -2.38
N LYS A 136 13.34 58.95 -1.05
CA LYS A 136 13.26 57.71 -0.25
C LYS A 136 11.84 57.15 -0.26
N ARG A 137 10.84 58.00 -0.14
CA ARG A 137 9.42 57.65 -0.24
C ARG A 137 9.08 56.92 -1.52
N GLU A 138 9.46 57.49 -2.67
CA GLU A 138 9.19 56.89 -3.97
C GLU A 138 9.92 55.54 -4.14
N LYS A 139 11.14 55.45 -3.61
CA LYS A 139 11.87 54.18 -3.57
C LYS A 139 11.15 53.13 -2.70
N ILE A 140 10.58 53.51 -1.57
CA ILE A 140 9.78 52.61 -0.73
C ILE A 140 8.52 52.15 -1.48
N LEU A 141 7.80 53.08 -2.12
CA LEU A 141 6.57 52.78 -2.86
C LEU A 141 6.80 51.79 -4.00
N ARG A 142 7.83 51.99 -4.83
CA ARG A 142 8.18 51.06 -5.91
C ARG A 142 8.53 49.65 -5.39
N LEU A 143 9.15 49.57 -4.21
CA LEU A 143 9.47 48.30 -3.58
C LEU A 143 8.22 47.59 -3.04
N ILE A 144 7.27 48.34 -2.49
CA ILE A 144 5.97 47.80 -2.06
C ILE A 144 5.14 47.37 -3.26
N GLU A 145 5.08 48.17 -4.33
CA GLU A 145 4.38 47.79 -5.58
C GLU A 145 4.98 46.53 -6.19
N TYR A 146 6.31 46.41 -6.28
CA TYR A 146 6.96 45.19 -6.79
C TYR A 146 6.65 43.93 -5.94
N VAL A 147 6.51 44.09 -4.62
CA VAL A 147 6.08 43.02 -3.70
C VAL A 147 4.61 42.64 -3.95
N LEU A 148 3.76 43.59 -4.35
CA LEU A 148 2.32 43.41 -4.56
C LEU A 148 1.93 42.97 -5.99
N ASP A 149 2.73 43.35 -7.00
CA ASP A 149 2.54 43.01 -8.43
C ASP A 149 3.17 41.66 -8.81
N GLY A 150 3.96 41.06 -7.92
CA GLY A 150 4.39 39.69 -8.10
C GLY A 150 3.18 38.75 -8.13
N ASN A 151 3.21 37.74 -8.98
CA ASN A 151 2.18 36.70 -9.17
C ASN A 151 1.99 35.77 -7.94
N LEU A 152 2.15 36.34 -6.76
CA LEU A 152 2.22 35.72 -5.45
C LEU A 152 0.82 35.30 -5.00
N GLU A 153 -0.22 36.09 -5.27
CA GLU A 153 -1.61 35.73 -4.92
C GLU A 153 -2.05 34.43 -5.60
N ASP A 154 -1.75 34.28 -6.90
CA ASP A 154 -2.07 33.07 -7.66
C ASP A 154 -1.21 31.87 -7.25
N LYS A 155 0.08 32.08 -6.96
CA LYS A 155 0.97 31.04 -6.41
C LYS A 155 0.55 30.59 -5.00
N LYS A 156 0.00 31.49 -4.20
CA LYS A 156 -0.56 31.16 -2.88
C LYS A 156 -1.84 30.33 -3.00
N LYS A 157 -2.75 30.67 -3.92
CA LYS A 157 -3.93 29.85 -4.23
C LYS A 157 -3.53 28.46 -4.70
N GLU A 158 -2.56 28.37 -5.60
CA GLU A 158 -2.01 27.10 -6.10
C GLU A 158 -1.44 26.27 -4.94
N TYR A 159 -0.57 26.87 -4.11
CA TYR A 159 -0.01 26.22 -2.92
C TYR A 159 -1.10 25.71 -1.95
N MET A 160 -2.11 26.52 -1.63
CA MET A 160 -3.17 26.13 -0.71
C MET A 160 -4.01 24.97 -1.27
N ALA A 161 -4.30 24.97 -2.57
CA ALA A 161 -5.00 23.86 -3.22
C ALA A 161 -4.19 22.56 -3.21
N TYR A 162 -2.87 22.62 -3.43
CA TYR A 162 -2.01 21.44 -3.32
C TYR A 162 -1.83 21.00 -1.86
N LYS A 163 -1.73 21.94 -0.92
CA LYS A 163 -1.66 21.63 0.51
C LYS A 163 -2.90 20.87 0.97
N GLU A 164 -4.09 21.33 0.60
CA GLU A 164 -5.36 20.66 0.90
C GLU A 164 -5.42 19.25 0.29
N LYS A 165 -4.94 19.08 -0.95
CA LYS A 165 -4.80 17.75 -1.57
C LYS A 165 -3.78 16.85 -0.86
N VAL A 166 -2.66 17.40 -0.39
CA VAL A 166 -1.63 16.65 0.34
C VAL A 166 -2.16 16.25 1.72
N ASP A 167 -2.81 17.16 2.43
CA ASP A 167 -3.34 16.95 3.77
C ASP A 167 -4.51 15.94 3.75
N SER A 168 -5.43 16.05 2.78
CA SER A 168 -6.48 15.04 2.57
C SER A 168 -5.89 13.66 2.27
N PHE A 169 -4.86 13.59 1.43
CA PHE A 169 -4.17 12.32 1.16
C PHE A 169 -3.49 11.76 2.41
N VAL A 170 -2.78 12.59 3.20
CA VAL A 170 -2.09 12.18 4.43
C VAL A 170 -3.07 11.64 5.47
N ILE A 171 -4.27 12.21 5.59
CA ILE A 171 -5.34 11.68 6.46
C ILE A 171 -5.75 10.30 5.98
N THR A 172 -6.06 10.15 4.67
CA THR A 172 -6.44 8.85 4.10
C THR A 172 -5.35 7.78 4.15
N SER A 173 -4.07 8.17 4.16
CA SER A 173 -2.93 7.25 4.18
C SER A 173 -2.38 6.94 5.58
N ARG A 174 -2.44 7.88 6.53
CA ARG A 174 -2.06 7.63 7.94
C ARG A 174 -3.07 6.77 8.68
N GLU A 175 -4.33 6.76 8.25
CA GLU A 175 -5.34 5.83 8.77
C GLU A 175 -5.04 4.37 8.36
N GLU A 176 -4.10 4.16 7.44
CA GLU A 176 -3.99 2.91 6.72
C GLU A 176 -2.57 2.35 6.78
N ASN A 177 -2.25 1.68 7.89
CA ASN A 177 -1.25 0.61 7.97
C ASN A 177 -1.62 -0.59 7.06
N LYS A 178 -2.33 -0.34 5.96
CA LYS A 178 -2.96 -1.30 5.07
C LYS A 178 -1.95 -2.02 4.22
N GLU A 179 -0.86 -1.38 3.78
CA GLU A 179 0.16 -2.08 2.98
C GLU A 179 0.79 -3.23 3.78
N GLY A 180 1.16 -2.99 5.04
CA GLY A 180 1.69 -4.02 5.93
C GLY A 180 0.66 -5.08 6.34
N ILE A 181 -0.62 -4.73 6.44
CA ILE A 181 -1.72 -5.68 6.71
C ILE A 181 -2.01 -6.53 5.47
N ILE A 182 -2.12 -5.92 4.29
CA ILE A 182 -2.37 -6.57 3.00
C ILE A 182 -1.23 -7.53 2.67
N LYS A 183 0.03 -7.11 2.85
CA LYS A 183 1.20 -7.98 2.64
C LYS A 183 1.17 -9.20 3.54
N ARG A 184 0.95 -9.02 4.85
CA ARG A 184 0.79 -10.14 5.80
C ARG A 184 -0.36 -11.07 5.42
N LYS A 185 -1.49 -10.53 4.94
CA LYS A 185 -2.63 -11.34 4.51
C LYS A 185 -2.31 -12.16 3.26
N ILE A 186 -1.59 -11.59 2.29
CA ILE A 186 -1.09 -12.31 1.11
C ILE A 186 -0.16 -13.46 1.54
N ASP A 187 0.83 -13.16 2.38
CA ASP A 187 1.81 -14.15 2.84
C ASP A 187 1.13 -15.30 3.60
N ASN A 188 0.16 -14.98 4.46
CA ASN A 188 -0.63 -15.98 5.19
C ASN A 188 -1.45 -16.87 4.24
N LEU A 189 -2.20 -16.28 3.32
CA LEU A 189 -3.02 -17.04 2.35
C LEU A 189 -2.14 -17.95 1.47
N GLN A 190 -0.98 -17.47 1.03
CA GLN A 190 -0.02 -18.27 0.28
C GLN A 190 0.51 -19.45 1.10
N SER A 191 0.90 -19.22 2.36
CA SER A 191 1.36 -20.29 3.25
C SER A 191 0.28 -21.35 3.49
N GLU A 192 -0.97 -20.93 3.68
CA GLU A 192 -2.09 -21.86 3.88
C GLU A 192 -2.42 -22.68 2.64
N ILE A 193 -2.32 -22.09 1.45
CA ILE A 193 -2.49 -22.81 0.18
C ILE A 193 -1.40 -23.87 0.04
N ILE A 194 -0.13 -23.50 0.21
CA ILE A 194 1.02 -24.43 0.12
C ILE A 194 0.84 -25.61 1.08
N LYS A 195 0.54 -25.35 2.35
CA LYS A 195 0.31 -26.41 3.36
C LYS A 195 -0.85 -27.33 2.98
N SER A 196 -1.88 -26.80 2.32
CA SER A 196 -3.04 -27.58 1.90
C SER A 196 -2.72 -28.43 0.66
N GLU A 197 -1.95 -27.90 -0.28
CA GLU A 197 -1.45 -28.62 -1.46
C GLU A 197 -0.50 -29.77 -1.05
N GLU A 198 0.38 -29.55 -0.08
CA GLU A 198 1.22 -30.62 0.50
C GLU A 198 0.39 -31.74 1.14
N LYS A 199 -0.67 -31.39 1.88
CA LYS A 199 -1.58 -32.38 2.47
C LYS A 199 -2.30 -33.20 1.41
N ILE A 200 -2.76 -32.57 0.32
CA ILE A 200 -3.37 -33.28 -0.82
C ILE A 200 -2.36 -34.25 -1.42
N LYS A 201 -1.12 -33.80 -1.68
CA LYS A 201 -0.08 -34.66 -2.25
C LYS A 201 0.21 -35.89 -1.38
N ASN A 202 0.22 -35.73 -0.06
CA ASN A 202 0.40 -36.84 0.88
C ASN A 202 -0.79 -37.82 0.84
N LEU A 203 -2.01 -37.30 0.73
CA LEU A 203 -3.22 -38.11 0.60
C LEU A 203 -3.26 -38.86 -0.75
N GLU A 204 -2.87 -38.21 -1.84
CA GLU A 204 -2.73 -38.83 -3.17
C GLU A 204 -1.71 -39.97 -3.12
N THR A 205 -0.55 -39.74 -2.49
CA THR A 205 0.47 -40.78 -2.29
C THR A 205 -0.07 -41.97 -1.48
N LYS A 206 -0.83 -41.71 -0.41
CA LYS A 206 -1.44 -42.76 0.41
C LYS A 206 -2.50 -43.56 -0.36
N ASN A 207 -3.31 -42.88 -1.17
CA ASN A 207 -4.28 -43.51 -2.05
C ASN A 207 -3.58 -44.44 -3.06
N ASP A 208 -2.47 -44.01 -3.67
CA ASP A 208 -1.71 -44.82 -4.61
C ASP A 208 -1.08 -46.05 -3.94
N LEU A 209 -0.59 -45.93 -2.71
CA LEU A 209 -0.08 -47.07 -1.94
C LEU A 209 -1.18 -48.10 -1.64
N LEU A 210 -2.34 -47.64 -1.17
CA LEU A 210 -3.49 -48.53 -0.91
C LEU A 210 -3.98 -49.23 -2.18
N GLN A 211 -3.95 -48.55 -3.33
CA GLN A 211 -4.29 -49.17 -4.61
C GLN A 211 -3.30 -50.27 -4.99
N LYS A 212 -1.99 -50.07 -4.76
CA LYS A 212 -0.97 -51.10 -4.98
C LYS A 212 -1.13 -52.29 -4.03
N GLU A 213 -1.48 -52.04 -2.76
CA GLU A 213 -1.76 -53.10 -1.78
C GLU A 213 -2.97 -53.93 -2.19
N ILE A 214 -4.03 -53.31 -2.70
CA ILE A 214 -5.20 -54.02 -3.25
C ILE A 214 -4.78 -54.89 -4.43
N LEU A 215 -4.06 -54.34 -5.41
CA LEU A 215 -3.62 -55.10 -6.58
C LEU A 215 -2.79 -56.31 -6.19
N LYS A 216 -1.82 -56.12 -5.28
CA LYS A 216 -1.00 -57.22 -4.75
C LYS A 216 -1.86 -58.28 -4.04
N SER A 217 -2.83 -57.85 -3.22
CA SER A 217 -3.74 -58.78 -2.53
C SER A 217 -4.65 -59.54 -3.50
N GLU A 218 -5.07 -58.90 -4.60
CA GLU A 218 -5.84 -59.52 -5.68
C GLU A 218 -5.00 -60.54 -6.46
N GLU A 219 -3.74 -60.22 -6.79
CA GLU A 219 -2.76 -61.14 -7.41
C GLU A 219 -2.49 -62.36 -6.52
N ASP A 220 -2.23 -62.12 -5.25
CA ASP A 220 -2.01 -63.13 -4.22
C ASP A 220 -3.20 -64.13 -4.09
N ILE A 221 -4.44 -63.63 -4.19
CA ILE A 221 -5.64 -64.49 -4.17
C ILE A 221 -5.68 -65.36 -5.43
N ILE A 222 -5.36 -64.80 -6.60
CA ILE A 222 -5.32 -65.55 -7.87
C ILE A 222 -4.29 -66.69 -7.76
N GLU A 223 -3.08 -66.41 -7.28
CA GLU A 223 -2.03 -67.43 -7.13
C GLU A 223 -2.44 -68.57 -6.17
N ILE A 224 -3.13 -68.23 -5.07
CA ILE A 224 -3.67 -69.23 -4.13
C ILE A 224 -4.73 -70.11 -4.81
N LEU A 225 -5.62 -69.50 -5.61
CA LEU A 225 -6.68 -70.22 -6.32
C LEU A 225 -6.12 -71.13 -7.42
N GLU A 226 -5.10 -70.68 -8.16
CA GLU A 226 -4.40 -71.48 -9.17
C GLU A 226 -3.74 -72.72 -8.55
N LYS A 227 -3.06 -72.56 -7.41
CA LYS A 227 -2.46 -73.68 -6.68
C LYS A 227 -3.50 -74.70 -6.18
N ASP A 228 -4.67 -74.25 -5.71
CA ASP A 228 -5.75 -75.15 -5.27
C ASP A 228 -6.38 -75.92 -6.45
N LEU A 229 -6.46 -75.30 -7.63
CA LEU A 229 -6.90 -75.94 -8.87
C LEU A 229 -5.93 -77.03 -9.33
N ASP A 230 -4.62 -76.75 -9.35
CA ASP A 230 -3.61 -77.72 -9.75
C ASP A 230 -3.59 -78.97 -8.85
N VAL A 231 -3.77 -78.79 -7.54
CA VAL A 231 -3.85 -79.91 -6.59
C VAL A 231 -5.08 -80.78 -6.87
N LYS A 232 -6.24 -80.18 -7.18
CA LYS A 232 -7.48 -80.92 -7.46
C LYS A 232 -7.50 -81.65 -8.81
N VAL A 233 -6.62 -81.29 -9.75
CA VAL A 233 -6.51 -81.96 -11.05
C VAL A 233 -5.57 -83.18 -11.00
N GLN A 234 -4.75 -83.30 -9.96
CA GLN A 234 -3.81 -84.41 -9.75
C GLN A 234 -4.34 -85.54 -8.84
N GLU A 235 -5.48 -85.33 -8.17
CA GLU A 235 -6.25 -86.33 -7.40
C GLU A 235 -7.32 -87.03 -8.26
#